data_AF-A0A431IKU7-F1
#
_entry.id   AF-A0A431IKU7-F1
#
_cell.length_a   1.000
_cell.length_b   1.000
_cell.length_c   1.000
_cell.angle_alpha   90.00
_cell.angle_beta   90.00
_cell.angle_gamma   90.00
#
_symmetry.space_group_name_H-M   'P 1'
#
loop_
_entity.id
_entity.type
_entity.pdbx_description
1 polymer ?
#
loop_
_entity_poly.entity_id
_entity_poly.type
_entity_poly.pdbx_seq_one_letter_code
_entity_poly.pdbx_strand_id
1 'polypeptide(L)'
;MIPLTAAAVMVLYAASAVLVARDQSGSDFHRRTAAAFAEGHLDIRPVPAELRTLPDPYDAGSNLDVRVDGDVQDLAYRDGRLYSAHGLTIPLLLVPSELAFGTSPPNWVITLVAACAGVAAAAWTLVQIRRRFLCDLPDWTTAAAVAAVGLCGPMWVVVSVGNGYEAAVAVGFALSMTGAALLLRSTERLGSTDPDRSLERARAAAGSAVLGLAVGARPTMVVTAILLAVIAAVVVARRGSRPTASLIADLLTVAGPFVVVGIGIAAANTVRFGSPTEFGFGLQLSVWDMTTYPRGRLSYLAPNLLDHVAAIPGHRSSFPWITLRPTIGGDRPSVHTSEPMIGLIFSALVLVVGAVAALPSGRAPWARARGLGTAVAAAATTGALLLVLVSWPFNTSSLRYTA
;
A
#
# COMPACT_ATOMS: atom_id res chain seq x y z
N MET A 1 -25.32 -3.79 10.93
CA MET A 1 -24.11 -3.77 11.78
C MET A 1 -22.85 -3.45 10.99
N ILE A 2 -22.47 -4.26 10.01
CA ILE A 2 -21.21 -4.07 9.24
C ILE A 2 -21.06 -2.67 8.60
N PRO A 3 -22.06 -2.09 7.91
CA PRO A 3 -21.95 -0.74 7.34
C PRO A 3 -21.80 0.35 8.41
N LEU A 4 -22.47 0.20 9.56
CA LEU A 4 -22.37 1.14 10.68
C LEU A 4 -20.96 1.12 11.28
N THR A 5 -20.35 -0.07 11.41
CA THR A 5 -18.97 -0.19 11.90
C THR A 5 -17.98 0.43 10.92
N ALA A 6 -18.14 0.19 9.62
CA ALA A 6 -17.30 0.84 8.60
C ALA A 6 -17.44 2.37 8.65
N ALA A 7 -18.67 2.89 8.77
CA ALA A 7 -18.92 4.32 8.90
C ALA A 7 -18.29 4.91 10.18
N ALA A 8 -18.38 4.21 11.30
CA ALA A 8 -17.75 4.64 12.55
C ALA A 8 -16.22 4.77 12.42
N VAL A 9 -15.56 3.81 11.76
CA VAL A 9 -14.12 3.88 11.45
C VAL A 9 -13.81 5.09 10.55
N MET A 10 -14.60 5.30 9.50
CA MET A 10 -14.41 6.45 8.59
C MET A 10 -14.59 7.80 9.29
N VAL A 11 -15.53 7.89 10.24
CA VAL A 11 -15.71 9.09 11.07
C VAL A 11 -14.50 9.33 11.96
N LEU A 12 -13.92 8.29 12.55
CA LEU A 12 -12.68 8.41 13.34
C LEU A 12 -11.50 8.88 12.49
N TYR A 13 -11.37 8.35 11.26
CA TYR A 13 -10.38 8.84 10.29
C TYR A 13 -10.60 10.32 9.95
N ALA A 14 -11.82 10.72 9.65
CA ALA A 14 -12.14 12.12 9.34
C ALA A 14 -11.83 13.05 10.51
N ALA A 15 -12.20 12.66 11.73
CA ALA A 15 -11.87 13.40 12.95
C ALA A 15 -10.35 13.53 13.12
N SER A 16 -9.60 12.44 12.91
CA SER A 16 -8.14 12.43 13.01
C SER A 16 -7.47 13.34 11.97
N ALA A 17 -7.91 13.28 10.70
CA ALA A 17 -7.39 14.12 9.63
C ALA A 17 -7.68 15.61 9.88
N VAL A 18 -8.93 15.96 10.19
CA VAL A 18 -9.35 17.37 10.35
C VAL A 18 -8.61 18.04 11.50
N LEU A 19 -8.40 17.31 12.60
CA LEU A 19 -7.74 17.84 13.79
C LEU A 19 -6.23 18.03 13.62
N VAL A 20 -5.56 17.17 12.84
CA VAL A 20 -4.08 17.07 12.87
C VAL A 20 -3.44 17.29 11.51
N ALA A 21 -4.00 16.76 10.42
CA ALA A 21 -3.33 16.66 9.14
C ALA A 21 -3.14 18.00 8.45
N ARG A 22 -1.94 18.26 7.93
CA ARG A 22 -1.57 19.46 7.17
C ARG A 22 -0.56 19.04 6.10
N ASP A 23 -0.66 19.61 4.90
CA ASP A 23 0.33 19.38 3.85
C ASP A 23 1.66 20.02 4.26
N GLN A 24 2.72 19.22 4.33
CA GLN A 24 4.08 19.70 4.59
C GLN A 24 4.80 20.08 3.29
N SER A 25 5.74 21.02 3.38
CA SER A 25 6.64 21.37 2.26
C SER A 25 7.39 20.12 1.79
N GLY A 26 7.68 20.03 0.50
CA GLY A 26 8.40 18.91 -0.11
C GLY A 26 7.57 17.63 -0.27
N SER A 27 6.29 17.63 0.13
CA SER A 27 5.44 16.43 0.06
C SER A 27 4.45 16.42 -1.11
N ASP A 28 4.44 17.44 -1.94
CA ASP A 28 3.45 17.67 -3.00
C ASP A 28 3.79 17.01 -4.35
N PHE A 29 4.79 16.13 -4.37
CA PHE A 29 5.31 15.46 -5.57
C PHE A 29 4.24 14.78 -6.42
N HIS A 30 3.14 14.27 -5.82
CA HIS A 30 2.03 13.70 -6.57
C HIS A 30 1.24 14.76 -7.36
N ARG A 31 0.96 15.90 -6.72
CA ARG A 31 0.20 17.01 -7.29
C ARG A 31 1.02 17.70 -8.39
N ARG A 32 2.29 17.96 -8.13
CA ARG A 32 3.23 18.50 -9.15
C ARG A 32 3.37 17.59 -10.37
N THR A 33 3.41 16.27 -10.16
CA THR A 33 3.42 15.31 -11.27
C THR A 33 2.09 15.31 -12.03
N ALA A 34 0.96 15.42 -11.33
CA ALA A 34 -0.35 15.51 -11.96
C ALA A 34 -0.50 16.76 -12.83
N ALA A 35 -0.05 17.92 -12.33
CA ALA A 35 -0.02 19.17 -13.07
C ALA A 35 0.86 19.04 -14.33
N ALA A 36 2.07 18.49 -14.20
CA ALA A 36 2.93 18.20 -15.35
C ALA A 36 2.24 17.30 -16.39
N PHE A 37 1.54 16.26 -15.94
CA PHE A 37 0.81 15.35 -16.82
C PHE A 37 -0.34 16.05 -17.55
N ALA A 38 -1.07 16.93 -16.87
CA ALA A 38 -2.12 17.74 -17.46
C ALA A 38 -1.59 18.68 -18.55
N GLU A 39 -0.34 19.14 -18.43
CA GLU A 39 0.38 19.93 -19.43
C GLU A 39 1.07 19.08 -20.53
N GLY A 40 0.96 17.75 -20.47
CA GLY A 40 1.58 16.85 -21.45
C GLY A 40 3.08 16.62 -21.23
N HIS A 41 3.59 16.86 -20.02
CA HIS A 41 4.97 16.64 -19.62
C HIS A 41 5.11 15.48 -18.64
N LEU A 42 6.19 14.71 -18.74
CA LEU A 42 6.52 13.67 -17.75
C LEU A 42 7.43 14.17 -16.64
N ASP A 43 8.17 15.26 -16.89
CA ASP A 43 9.05 15.93 -15.95
C ASP A 43 8.34 17.05 -15.18
N ILE A 44 8.69 17.19 -13.91
CA ILE A 44 8.24 18.26 -13.02
C ILE A 44 9.09 19.51 -13.28
N ARG A 45 8.42 20.68 -13.27
CA ARG A 45 9.04 22.00 -13.44
C ARG A 45 8.60 22.96 -12.33
N PRO A 46 9.37 24.04 -12.06
CA PRO A 46 10.72 24.30 -12.58
C PRO A 46 11.78 23.38 -11.95
N VAL A 47 12.94 23.30 -12.58
CA VAL A 47 14.13 22.62 -12.03
C VAL A 47 15.09 23.70 -11.53
N PRO A 48 15.51 23.70 -10.24
CA PRO A 48 16.52 24.63 -9.75
C PRO A 48 17.80 24.59 -10.59
N ALA A 49 18.31 25.74 -10.99
CA ALA A 49 19.47 25.83 -11.88
C ALA A 49 20.74 25.31 -11.21
N GLU A 50 20.81 25.47 -9.89
CA GLU A 50 21.89 25.08 -9.00
C GLU A 50 22.12 23.56 -9.02
N LEU A 51 21.07 22.75 -9.21
CA LEU A 51 21.22 21.29 -9.34
C LEU A 51 22.11 20.89 -10.53
N ARG A 52 22.17 21.72 -11.58
CA ARG A 52 23.00 21.45 -12.76
C ARG A 52 24.44 21.89 -12.58
N THR A 53 24.72 22.76 -11.61
CA THR A 53 26.06 23.29 -11.36
C THR A 53 26.79 22.53 -10.25
N LEU A 54 26.07 21.76 -9.43
CA LEU A 54 26.67 20.89 -8.42
C LEU A 54 27.58 19.83 -9.07
N PRO A 55 28.79 19.59 -8.52
CA PRO A 55 29.66 18.51 -8.99
C PRO A 55 29.02 17.13 -8.85
N ASP A 56 28.27 16.93 -7.77
CA ASP A 56 27.43 15.76 -7.53
C ASP A 56 26.08 16.23 -6.96
N PRO A 57 24.98 16.13 -7.74
CA PRO A 57 23.66 16.55 -7.28
C PRO A 57 23.05 15.60 -6.24
N TYR A 58 23.59 14.40 -6.04
CA TYR A 58 23.05 13.41 -5.10
C TYR A 58 23.73 13.41 -3.73
N ASP A 59 24.90 14.05 -3.61
CA ASP A 59 25.55 14.23 -2.31
C ASP A 59 24.67 15.08 -1.38
N ALA A 60 24.19 14.46 -0.30
CA ALA A 60 23.17 15.03 0.58
C ALA A 60 23.64 16.28 1.34
N GLY A 61 24.96 16.43 1.53
CA GLY A 61 25.56 17.63 2.11
C GLY A 61 25.63 18.77 1.11
N SER A 62 26.15 18.49 -0.08
CA SER A 62 26.32 19.48 -1.15
C SER A 62 25.00 19.99 -1.72
N ASN A 63 23.96 19.15 -1.74
CA ASN A 63 22.64 19.52 -2.25
C ASN A 63 21.69 20.08 -1.20
N LEU A 64 22.08 20.19 0.08
CA LEU A 64 21.16 20.52 1.17
C LEU A 64 20.35 21.80 0.92
N ASP A 65 21.04 22.89 0.60
CA ASP A 65 20.42 24.21 0.41
C ASP A 65 19.45 24.18 -0.77
N VAL A 66 19.91 23.72 -1.95
CA VAL A 66 19.04 23.61 -3.14
C VAL A 66 17.90 22.60 -2.95
N ARG A 67 18.11 21.54 -2.16
CA ARG A 67 17.10 20.50 -1.91
C ARG A 67 15.96 21.02 -1.04
N VAL A 68 16.30 21.79 -0.01
CA VAL A 68 15.33 22.37 0.95
C VAL A 68 14.71 23.63 0.36
N ASP A 69 15.50 24.60 -0.06
CA ASP A 69 15.01 25.90 -0.55
C ASP A 69 14.36 25.79 -1.94
N GLY A 70 14.84 24.86 -2.76
CA GLY A 70 14.26 24.57 -4.07
C GLY A 70 13.02 23.66 -4.01
N ASP A 71 12.64 23.18 -2.82
CA ASP A 71 11.50 22.27 -2.61
C ASP A 71 11.56 21.05 -3.54
N VAL A 72 12.73 20.44 -3.67
CA VAL A 72 12.97 19.25 -4.53
C VAL A 72 13.31 18.00 -3.73
N GLN A 73 13.15 18.06 -2.41
CA GLN A 73 13.28 16.90 -1.55
C GLN A 73 12.32 15.78 -1.98
N ASP A 74 12.83 14.55 -1.96
CA ASP A 74 12.12 13.32 -2.33
C ASP A 74 11.66 13.26 -3.80
N LEU A 75 12.14 14.19 -4.64
CA LEU A 75 12.09 14.07 -6.09
C LEU A 75 13.31 13.32 -6.62
N ALA A 76 13.11 12.61 -7.73
CA ALA A 76 14.17 11.99 -8.50
C ALA A 76 14.72 12.98 -9.53
N TYR A 77 16.03 13.21 -9.52
CA TYR A 77 16.73 14.05 -10.49
C TYR A 77 17.45 13.18 -11.52
N ARG A 78 17.33 13.52 -12.81
CA ARG A 78 18.09 12.85 -13.87
C ARG A 78 18.18 13.72 -15.11
N ASP A 79 19.36 13.81 -15.71
CA ASP A 79 19.60 14.49 -17.00
C ASP A 79 19.00 15.91 -17.05
N GLY A 80 19.10 16.66 -15.94
CA GLY A 80 18.58 18.03 -15.85
C GLY A 80 17.06 18.14 -15.71
N ARG A 81 16.35 17.04 -15.42
CA ARG A 81 14.90 16.94 -15.22
C ARG A 81 14.57 16.41 -13.82
N LEU A 82 13.39 16.77 -13.32
CA LEU A 82 12.84 16.26 -12.07
C LEU A 82 11.66 15.33 -12.34
N TYR A 83 11.54 14.31 -11.52
CA TYR A 83 10.49 13.30 -11.60
C TYR A 83 10.04 12.93 -10.18
N SER A 84 8.80 12.51 -9.99
CA SER A 84 8.40 11.90 -8.71
C SER A 84 9.04 10.52 -8.50
N ALA A 85 9.71 10.29 -7.37
CA ALA A 85 10.16 8.95 -6.94
C ALA A 85 9.01 8.07 -6.40
N HIS A 86 7.80 8.61 -6.31
CA HIS A 86 6.66 8.03 -5.61
C HIS A 86 5.53 7.60 -6.56
N GLY A 87 5.85 6.73 -7.53
CA GLY A 87 4.84 6.08 -8.36
C GLY A 87 4.06 7.02 -9.31
N LEU A 88 3.26 6.43 -10.19
CA LEU A 88 2.53 7.14 -11.26
C LEU A 88 1.02 7.11 -11.11
N THR A 89 0.51 6.19 -10.29
CA THR A 89 -0.94 5.99 -10.20
C THR A 89 -1.67 7.17 -9.59
N ILE A 90 -1.16 7.74 -8.51
CA ILE A 90 -1.81 8.89 -7.87
C ILE A 90 -1.84 10.08 -8.82
N PRO A 91 -0.72 10.51 -9.43
CA PRO A 91 -0.74 11.58 -10.43
C PRO A 91 -1.79 11.34 -11.54
N LEU A 92 -1.86 10.12 -12.09
CA LEU A 92 -2.84 9.79 -13.13
C LEU A 92 -4.30 9.92 -12.65
N LEU A 93 -4.59 9.55 -11.40
CA LEU A 93 -5.91 9.73 -10.80
C LEU A 93 -6.27 11.20 -10.56
N LEU A 94 -5.27 12.07 -10.46
CA LEU A 94 -5.41 13.51 -10.21
C LEU A 94 -5.46 14.36 -11.49
N VAL A 95 -5.04 13.83 -12.65
CA VAL A 95 -5.11 14.54 -13.94
C VAL A 95 -6.52 15.10 -14.24
N PRO A 96 -7.63 14.37 -14.01
CA PRO A 96 -8.96 14.94 -14.24
C PRO A 96 -9.25 16.20 -13.41
N SER A 97 -8.79 16.27 -12.16
CA SER A 97 -8.96 17.49 -11.34
C SER A 97 -8.08 18.64 -11.82
N GLU A 98 -6.86 18.36 -12.26
CA GLU A 98 -5.98 19.39 -12.85
C GLU A 98 -6.58 19.97 -14.13
N LEU A 99 -7.11 19.12 -15.02
CA LEU A 99 -7.73 19.57 -16.27
C LEU A 99 -9.05 20.33 -16.04
N ALA A 100 -9.83 19.94 -15.02
CA ALA A 100 -11.14 20.54 -14.76
C ALA A 100 -11.06 21.83 -13.93
N PHE A 101 -10.13 21.90 -12.98
CA PHE A 101 -10.08 22.97 -11.96
C PHE A 101 -8.74 23.69 -11.89
N GLY A 102 -7.72 23.24 -12.63
CA GLY A 102 -6.36 23.79 -12.56
C GLY A 102 -5.63 23.47 -11.26
N THR A 103 -6.15 22.53 -10.45
CA THR A 103 -5.52 22.13 -9.19
C THR A 103 -5.99 20.76 -8.70
N SER A 104 -5.09 20.01 -8.08
CA SER A 104 -5.39 18.79 -7.34
C SER A 104 -5.75 19.04 -5.87
N PRO A 105 -6.60 18.21 -5.25
CA PRO A 105 -6.83 18.21 -3.80
C PRO A 105 -5.52 18.09 -3.00
N PRO A 106 -5.48 18.63 -1.76
CA PRO A 106 -4.33 18.48 -0.89
C PRO A 106 -4.11 17.01 -0.47
N ASN A 107 -2.88 16.67 -0.10
CA ASN A 107 -2.47 15.28 0.17
C ASN A 107 -3.30 14.64 1.30
N TRP A 108 -3.66 15.42 2.33
CA TRP A 108 -4.43 14.88 3.44
C TRP A 108 -5.86 14.49 3.03
N VAL A 109 -6.46 15.20 2.07
CA VAL A 109 -7.78 14.85 1.51
C VAL A 109 -7.66 13.57 0.70
N ILE A 110 -6.63 13.46 -0.14
CA ILE A 110 -6.35 12.24 -0.93
C ILE A 110 -6.19 11.05 0.01
N THR A 111 -5.39 11.21 1.06
CA THR A 111 -5.14 10.19 2.09
C THR A 111 -6.44 9.75 2.78
N LEU A 112 -7.23 10.71 3.26
CA LEU A 112 -8.50 10.44 3.95
C LEU A 112 -9.50 9.70 3.06
N VAL A 113 -9.73 10.20 1.84
CA VAL A 113 -10.66 9.60 0.88
C VAL A 113 -10.23 8.18 0.55
N ALA A 114 -8.94 7.97 0.28
CA ALA A 114 -8.41 6.64 -0.02
C ALA A 114 -8.52 5.69 1.19
N ALA A 115 -8.20 6.14 2.40
CA ALA A 115 -8.34 5.32 3.61
C ALA A 115 -9.80 4.89 3.84
N CYS A 116 -10.76 5.81 3.68
CA CYS A 116 -12.18 5.51 3.75
C CYS A 116 -12.62 4.53 2.65
N ALA A 117 -12.21 4.76 1.40
CA ALA A 117 -12.49 3.85 0.30
C ALA A 117 -11.92 2.44 0.55
N GLY A 118 -10.72 2.35 1.10
CA GLY A 118 -10.10 1.07 1.47
C GLY A 118 -10.85 0.33 2.58
N VAL A 119 -11.34 1.02 3.61
CA VAL A 119 -12.20 0.41 4.64
C VAL A 119 -13.53 -0.07 4.06
N ALA A 120 -14.14 0.71 3.15
CA ALA A 120 -15.36 0.30 2.46
C ALA A 120 -15.13 -0.96 1.60
N ALA A 121 -14.05 -0.99 0.82
CA ALA A 121 -13.66 -2.14 0.01
C ALA A 121 -13.29 -3.36 0.84
N ALA A 122 -12.62 -3.17 1.98
CA ALA A 122 -12.34 -4.25 2.93
C ALA A 122 -13.63 -4.81 3.53
N ALA A 123 -14.58 -3.96 3.92
CA ALA A 123 -15.89 -4.40 4.40
C ALA A 123 -16.65 -5.19 3.34
N TRP A 124 -16.63 -4.72 2.08
CA TRP A 124 -17.23 -5.46 0.97
C TRP A 124 -16.56 -6.83 0.78
N THR A 125 -15.22 -6.89 0.80
CA THR A 125 -14.46 -8.15 0.69
C THR A 125 -14.82 -9.12 1.83
N LEU A 126 -14.83 -8.65 3.07
CA LEU A 126 -15.13 -9.48 4.24
C LEU A 126 -16.57 -10.00 4.23
N VAL A 127 -17.54 -9.20 3.77
CA VAL A 127 -18.93 -9.65 3.55
C VAL A 127 -18.98 -10.78 2.52
N GLN A 128 -18.24 -10.65 1.41
CA GLN A 128 -18.17 -11.70 0.39
C GLN A 128 -17.54 -12.98 0.95
N ILE A 129 -16.42 -12.88 1.66
CA ILE A 129 -15.75 -14.02 2.31
C ILE A 129 -16.71 -14.71 3.27
N ARG A 130 -17.39 -13.94 4.13
CA ARG A 130 -18.34 -14.51 5.08
C ARG A 130 -19.46 -15.24 4.36
N ARG A 131 -20.14 -14.58 3.42
CA ARG A 131 -21.28 -15.18 2.70
C ARG A 131 -20.90 -16.45 1.95
N ARG A 132 -19.67 -16.52 1.43
CA ARG A 132 -19.20 -17.63 0.59
C ARG A 132 -18.58 -18.78 1.38
N PHE A 133 -17.87 -18.49 2.47
CA PHE A 133 -17.03 -19.48 3.16
C PHE A 133 -17.33 -19.62 4.66
N LEU A 134 -17.97 -18.62 5.27
CA LEU A 134 -18.19 -18.56 6.73
C LEU A 134 -19.64 -18.15 7.04
N CYS A 135 -20.61 -18.70 6.28
CA CYS A 135 -22.01 -18.29 6.33
C CYS A 135 -22.65 -18.46 7.71
N ASP A 136 -22.15 -19.42 8.49
CA ASP A 136 -22.62 -19.73 9.84
C ASP A 136 -22.16 -18.70 10.88
N LEU A 137 -21.18 -17.85 10.56
CA LEU A 137 -20.71 -16.84 11.48
C LEU A 137 -21.72 -15.69 11.59
N PRO A 138 -21.97 -15.16 12.80
CA PRO A 138 -22.86 -14.03 12.99
C PRO A 138 -22.26 -12.73 12.44
N ASP A 139 -23.12 -11.78 12.05
CA ASP A 139 -22.75 -10.50 11.43
C ASP A 139 -21.70 -9.70 12.23
N TRP A 140 -21.73 -9.80 13.56
CA TRP A 140 -20.81 -9.07 14.43
C TRP A 140 -19.35 -9.49 14.23
N THR A 141 -19.08 -10.73 13.84
CA THR A 141 -17.70 -11.19 13.57
C THR A 141 -17.09 -10.47 12.38
N THR A 142 -17.90 -10.24 11.33
CA THR A 142 -17.47 -9.45 10.16
C THR A 142 -17.37 -7.98 10.52
N ALA A 143 -18.27 -7.44 11.34
CA ALA A 143 -18.17 -6.07 11.84
C ALA A 143 -16.88 -5.86 12.65
N ALA A 144 -16.53 -6.79 13.55
CA ALA A 144 -15.29 -6.77 14.31
C ALA A 144 -14.05 -6.87 13.40
N ALA A 145 -14.09 -7.70 12.37
CA ALA A 145 -13.01 -7.78 11.38
C ALA A 145 -12.83 -6.47 10.60
N VAL A 146 -13.92 -5.78 10.24
CA VAL A 146 -13.87 -4.45 9.62
C VAL A 146 -13.26 -3.42 10.56
N ALA A 147 -13.66 -3.42 11.83
CA ALA A 147 -13.06 -2.55 12.85
C ALA A 147 -11.57 -2.83 13.02
N ALA A 148 -11.16 -4.10 13.04
CA ALA A 148 -9.77 -4.50 13.16
C ALA A 148 -8.93 -4.03 11.95
N VAL A 149 -9.43 -4.19 10.72
CA VAL A 149 -8.74 -3.71 9.51
C VAL A 149 -8.51 -2.19 9.58
N GLY A 150 -9.48 -1.43 10.09
CA GLY A 150 -9.37 0.02 10.19
C GLY A 150 -8.54 0.54 11.38
N LEU A 151 -8.65 -0.10 12.54
CA LEU A 151 -8.15 0.46 13.80
C LEU A 151 -6.91 -0.24 14.35
N CYS A 152 -6.68 -1.51 13.98
CA CYS A 152 -5.52 -2.26 14.47
C CYS A 152 -4.26 -2.10 13.61
N GLY A 153 -4.40 -1.53 12.42
CA GLY A 153 -3.28 -1.11 11.58
C GLY A 153 -2.89 0.34 11.84
N PRO A 154 -1.86 0.85 11.16
CA PRO A 154 -1.41 2.23 11.34
C PRO A 154 -2.23 3.27 10.58
N MET A 155 -3.30 2.87 9.89
CA MET A 155 -4.01 3.72 8.95
C MET A 155 -4.59 4.99 9.62
N TRP A 156 -4.99 4.90 10.89
CA TRP A 156 -5.41 6.08 11.66
C TRP A 156 -4.29 7.12 11.82
N VAL A 157 -3.03 6.68 11.97
CA VAL A 157 -1.86 7.56 12.02
C VAL A 157 -1.55 8.13 10.64
N VAL A 158 -1.57 7.27 9.61
CA VAL A 158 -1.36 7.66 8.20
C VAL A 158 -2.31 8.79 7.80
N VAL A 159 -3.58 8.66 8.18
CA VAL A 159 -4.61 9.69 7.94
C VAL A 159 -4.37 10.97 8.75
N SER A 160 -3.81 10.86 9.96
CA SER A 160 -3.49 12.02 10.81
C SER A 160 -2.31 12.85 10.29
N VAL A 161 -1.38 12.24 9.55
CA VAL A 161 -0.23 12.91 8.94
C VAL A 161 -0.62 13.48 7.59
N GLY A 162 -1.07 12.62 6.67
CA GLY A 162 -1.67 13.04 5.41
C GLY A 162 -0.73 13.70 4.38
N ASN A 163 0.59 13.44 4.40
CA ASN A 163 1.49 13.94 3.36
C ASN A 163 1.47 13.05 2.10
N GLY A 164 2.28 13.39 1.09
CA GLY A 164 2.37 12.63 -0.16
C GLY A 164 2.73 11.16 0.04
N TYR A 165 3.60 10.84 1.00
CA TYR A 165 3.93 9.46 1.34
C TYR A 165 2.69 8.72 1.85
N GLU A 166 1.96 9.30 2.80
CA GLU A 166 0.75 8.71 3.38
C GLU A 166 -0.36 8.53 2.34
N ALA A 167 -0.51 9.48 1.42
CA ALA A 167 -1.41 9.33 0.27
C ALA A 167 -1.06 8.09 -0.55
N ALA A 168 0.22 7.84 -0.83
CA ALA A 168 0.67 6.61 -1.48
C ALA A 168 0.29 5.35 -0.69
N VAL A 169 0.44 5.34 0.65
CA VAL A 169 0.01 4.19 1.49
C VAL A 169 -1.50 3.96 1.35
N ALA A 170 -2.29 5.01 1.57
CA ALA A 170 -3.74 4.92 1.64
C ALA A 170 -4.34 4.53 0.28
N VAL A 171 -3.83 5.08 -0.83
CA VAL A 171 -4.27 4.72 -2.19
C VAL A 171 -3.85 3.29 -2.53
N GLY A 172 -2.63 2.89 -2.20
CA GLY A 172 -2.19 1.50 -2.37
C GLY A 172 -3.09 0.50 -1.62
N PHE A 173 -3.47 0.82 -0.38
CA PHE A 173 -4.42 0.05 0.41
C PHE A 173 -5.81 -0.01 -0.23
N ALA A 174 -6.36 1.14 -0.64
CA ALA A 174 -7.69 1.24 -1.24
C ALA A 174 -7.80 0.42 -2.53
N LEU A 175 -6.82 0.57 -3.41
CA LEU A 175 -6.74 -0.17 -4.67
C LEU A 175 -6.54 -1.67 -4.41
N SER A 176 -5.68 -2.05 -3.47
CA SER A 176 -5.47 -3.46 -3.11
C SER A 176 -6.75 -4.13 -2.62
N MET A 177 -7.49 -3.48 -1.72
CA MET A 177 -8.77 -4.01 -1.20
C MET A 177 -9.86 -4.04 -2.27
N THR A 178 -9.91 -3.03 -3.14
CA THR A 178 -10.87 -2.98 -4.25
C THR A 178 -10.60 -4.08 -5.28
N GLY A 179 -9.32 -4.26 -5.65
CA GLY A 179 -8.88 -5.32 -6.56
C GLY A 179 -9.16 -6.71 -5.98
N ALA A 180 -8.89 -6.92 -4.69
CA ALA A 180 -9.23 -8.14 -3.98
C ALA A 180 -10.74 -8.43 -4.00
N ALA A 181 -11.58 -7.42 -3.74
CA ALA A 181 -13.03 -7.56 -3.73
C ALA A 181 -13.58 -7.94 -5.11
N LEU A 182 -13.08 -7.30 -6.18
CA LEU A 182 -13.47 -7.56 -7.56
C LEU A 182 -13.03 -8.96 -8.02
N LEU A 183 -11.78 -9.34 -7.73
CA LEU A 183 -11.28 -10.68 -8.02
C LEU A 183 -12.08 -11.74 -7.27
N LEU A 184 -12.29 -11.58 -5.97
CA LEU A 184 -13.07 -12.53 -5.18
C LEU A 184 -14.47 -12.71 -5.76
N ARG A 185 -15.14 -11.60 -6.12
CA ARG A 185 -16.46 -11.63 -6.74
C ARG A 185 -16.44 -12.35 -8.09
N SER A 186 -15.43 -12.09 -8.92
CA SER A 186 -15.29 -12.74 -10.22
C SER A 186 -15.21 -14.27 -10.10
N THR A 187 -14.46 -14.77 -9.11
CA THR A 187 -14.27 -16.21 -8.91
C THR A 187 -15.52 -16.96 -8.43
N GLU A 188 -16.66 -16.30 -8.22
CA GLU A 188 -17.92 -16.98 -7.91
C GLU A 188 -18.41 -17.82 -9.10
N ARG A 189 -18.41 -17.25 -10.30
CA ARG A 189 -18.81 -17.94 -11.54
C ARG A 189 -17.70 -18.04 -12.59
N LEU A 190 -16.61 -17.29 -12.46
CA LEU A 190 -15.47 -17.47 -13.36
C LEU A 190 -14.95 -18.91 -13.27
N GLY A 191 -14.65 -19.50 -14.42
CA GLY A 191 -14.33 -20.93 -14.53
C GLY A 191 -15.50 -21.91 -14.45
N SER A 192 -16.76 -21.47 -14.33
CA SER A 192 -17.93 -22.36 -14.50
C SER A 192 -18.20 -22.68 -15.98
N THR A 193 -19.09 -23.64 -16.25
CA THR A 193 -19.57 -24.00 -17.60
C THR A 193 -20.69 -23.08 -18.10
N ASP A 194 -21.03 -22.03 -17.35
CA ASP A 194 -22.07 -21.07 -17.73
C ASP A 194 -21.66 -20.32 -19.01
N PRO A 195 -22.52 -20.24 -20.03
CA PRO A 195 -22.21 -19.52 -21.26
C PRO A 195 -22.06 -18.00 -21.06
N ASP A 196 -22.79 -17.36 -20.15
CA ASP A 196 -22.66 -15.92 -19.91
C ASP A 196 -21.83 -15.61 -18.66
N ARG A 197 -20.53 -15.41 -18.88
CA ARG A 197 -19.52 -15.04 -17.86
C ARG A 197 -18.85 -13.71 -18.18
N SER A 198 -19.47 -12.90 -19.03
CA SER A 198 -18.93 -11.62 -19.52
C SER A 198 -18.67 -10.65 -18.37
N LEU A 199 -19.61 -10.57 -17.42
CA LEU A 199 -19.52 -9.72 -16.25
C LEU A 199 -18.42 -10.17 -15.27
N GLU A 200 -18.26 -11.47 -15.04
CA GLU A 200 -17.19 -12.00 -14.20
C GLU A 200 -15.83 -11.81 -14.83
N ARG A 201 -15.72 -11.94 -16.15
CA ARG A 201 -14.50 -11.59 -16.87
C ARG A 201 -14.19 -10.10 -16.75
N ALA A 202 -15.17 -9.23 -16.92
CA ALA A 202 -15.00 -7.79 -16.72
C ALA A 202 -14.57 -7.46 -15.29
N ARG A 203 -15.17 -8.09 -14.27
CA ARG A 203 -14.76 -7.93 -12.85
C ARG A 203 -13.35 -8.44 -12.61
N ALA A 204 -12.97 -9.59 -13.16
CA ALA A 204 -11.62 -10.13 -13.03
C ALA A 204 -10.60 -9.21 -13.68
N ALA A 205 -10.89 -8.72 -14.89
CA ALA A 205 -10.02 -7.80 -15.61
C ALA A 205 -9.86 -6.47 -14.86
N ALA A 206 -10.98 -5.89 -14.41
CA ALA A 206 -10.98 -4.66 -13.62
C ALA A 206 -10.22 -4.84 -12.29
N GLY A 207 -10.47 -5.92 -11.56
CA GLY A 207 -9.78 -6.21 -10.30
C GLY A 207 -8.27 -6.34 -10.49
N SER A 208 -7.84 -7.00 -11.56
CA SER A 208 -6.43 -7.21 -11.89
C SER A 208 -5.74 -5.91 -12.34
N ALA A 209 -6.43 -5.09 -13.13
CA ALA A 209 -5.93 -3.77 -13.50
C ALA A 209 -5.78 -2.86 -12.26
N VAL A 210 -6.78 -2.86 -11.38
CA VAL A 210 -6.76 -2.10 -10.11
C VAL A 210 -5.61 -2.57 -9.20
N LEU A 211 -5.33 -3.87 -9.12
CA LEU A 211 -4.14 -4.38 -8.41
C LEU A 211 -2.83 -3.89 -9.05
N GLY A 212 -2.75 -3.83 -10.38
CA GLY A 212 -1.60 -3.25 -11.08
C GLY A 212 -1.41 -1.77 -10.74
N LEU A 213 -2.52 -1.01 -10.68
CA LEU A 213 -2.49 0.39 -10.24
C LEU A 213 -2.08 0.52 -8.77
N ALA A 214 -2.40 -0.44 -7.90
CA ALA A 214 -1.90 -0.44 -6.53
C ALA A 214 -0.36 -0.50 -6.48
N VAL A 215 0.28 -1.27 -7.39
CA VAL A 215 1.74 -1.30 -7.55
C VAL A 215 2.28 0.06 -8.01
N GLY A 216 1.58 0.71 -8.94
CA GLY A 216 1.95 2.03 -9.43
C GLY A 216 1.76 3.16 -8.40
N ALA A 217 0.93 2.95 -7.36
CA ALA A 217 0.85 3.85 -6.20
C ALA A 217 1.97 3.56 -5.19
N ARG A 218 2.27 2.28 -4.96
CA ARG A 218 3.25 1.77 -3.99
C ARG A 218 3.91 0.51 -4.55
N PRO A 219 5.21 0.54 -4.93
CA PRO A 219 5.88 -0.64 -5.50
C PRO A 219 5.82 -1.87 -4.58
N THR A 220 5.81 -1.68 -3.26
CA THR A 220 5.67 -2.75 -2.27
C THR A 220 4.36 -3.54 -2.38
N MET A 221 3.32 -2.98 -3.00
CA MET A 221 2.05 -3.68 -3.24
C MET A 221 2.18 -4.79 -4.30
N VAL A 222 3.29 -4.88 -5.03
CA VAL A 222 3.54 -5.95 -6.02
C VAL A 222 3.37 -7.34 -5.43
N VAL A 223 3.79 -7.54 -4.17
CA VAL A 223 3.69 -8.84 -3.50
C VAL A 223 2.22 -9.20 -3.26
N THR A 224 1.44 -8.27 -2.70
CA THR A 224 0.01 -8.45 -2.47
C THR A 224 -0.73 -8.69 -3.79
N ALA A 225 -0.41 -7.92 -4.82
CA ALA A 225 -1.04 -8.04 -6.13
C ALA A 225 -0.78 -9.40 -6.78
N ILE A 226 0.48 -9.86 -6.80
CA ILE A 226 0.86 -11.18 -7.33
C ILE A 226 0.14 -12.28 -6.54
N LEU A 227 0.16 -12.21 -5.21
CA LEU A 227 -0.46 -13.22 -4.37
C LEU A 227 -1.97 -13.35 -4.66
N LEU A 228 -2.70 -12.24 -4.71
CA LEU A 228 -4.13 -12.24 -5.00
C LEU A 228 -4.44 -12.74 -6.41
N ALA A 229 -3.63 -12.34 -7.41
CA ALA A 229 -3.77 -12.82 -8.78
C ALA A 229 -3.51 -14.34 -8.88
N VAL A 230 -2.48 -14.85 -8.20
CA VAL A 230 -2.18 -16.29 -8.15
C VAL A 230 -3.30 -17.07 -7.46
N ILE A 231 -3.80 -16.58 -6.32
CA ILE A 231 -4.93 -17.22 -5.63
C ILE A 231 -6.15 -17.28 -6.56
N ALA A 232 -6.50 -16.18 -7.23
CA ALA A 232 -7.61 -16.15 -8.17
C ALA A 232 -7.39 -17.11 -9.34
N ALA A 233 -6.18 -17.14 -9.92
CA ALA A 233 -5.82 -18.05 -11.01
C ALA A 233 -5.92 -19.53 -10.59
N VAL A 234 -5.45 -19.88 -9.38
CA VAL A 234 -5.55 -21.25 -8.85
C VAL A 234 -7.00 -21.65 -8.61
N VAL A 235 -7.82 -20.75 -8.06
CA VAL A 235 -9.26 -21.00 -7.85
C VAL A 235 -9.95 -21.24 -9.19
N VAL A 236 -9.63 -20.44 -10.22
CA VAL A 236 -10.16 -20.58 -11.57
C VAL A 236 -9.67 -21.89 -12.22
N ALA A 237 -8.39 -22.23 -12.10
CA ALA A 237 -7.80 -23.42 -12.71
C ALA A 237 -8.35 -24.73 -12.14
N ARG A 238 -8.68 -24.77 -10.84
CA ARG A 238 -9.19 -25.97 -10.16
C ARG A 238 -10.69 -26.24 -10.40
N ARG A 239 -11.39 -25.38 -11.15
CA ARG A 239 -12.82 -25.52 -11.40
C ARG A 239 -13.12 -26.41 -12.60
N GLY A 240 -13.47 -27.66 -12.30
CA GLY A 240 -14.11 -28.62 -13.21
C GLY A 240 -13.31 -28.98 -14.46
N SER A 241 -13.82 -29.95 -15.22
CA SER A 241 -13.30 -30.28 -16.55
C SER A 241 -13.89 -29.33 -17.58
N ARG A 242 -13.05 -28.63 -18.35
CA ARG A 242 -13.48 -27.64 -19.35
C ARG A 242 -12.47 -27.54 -20.50
N PRO A 243 -12.89 -27.00 -21.67
CA PRO A 243 -11.97 -26.84 -22.80
C PRO A 243 -10.77 -25.97 -22.43
N THR A 244 -9.57 -26.40 -22.83
CA THR A 244 -8.30 -25.72 -22.54
C THR A 244 -8.32 -24.25 -22.97
N ALA A 245 -8.93 -23.94 -24.12
CA ALA A 245 -9.06 -22.58 -24.62
C ALA A 245 -9.86 -21.66 -23.66
N SER A 246 -10.95 -22.16 -23.05
CA SER A 246 -11.71 -21.37 -22.08
C SER A 246 -10.95 -21.19 -20.77
N LEU A 247 -10.13 -22.17 -20.36
CA LEU A 247 -9.26 -22.04 -19.20
C LEU A 247 -8.21 -20.95 -19.43
N ILE A 248 -7.51 -21.01 -20.57
CA ILE A 248 -6.51 -20.01 -20.95
C ILE A 248 -7.14 -18.61 -20.99
N ALA A 249 -8.31 -18.45 -21.62
CA ALA A 249 -9.00 -17.16 -21.70
C ALA A 249 -9.33 -16.58 -20.31
N ASP A 250 -9.82 -17.40 -19.38
CA ASP A 250 -10.14 -16.95 -18.03
C ASP A 250 -8.86 -16.61 -17.23
N LEU A 251 -7.79 -17.40 -17.39
CA LEU A 251 -6.49 -17.12 -16.76
C LEU A 251 -5.87 -15.83 -17.30
N LEU A 252 -5.93 -15.60 -18.62
CA LEU A 252 -5.49 -14.35 -19.24
C LEU A 252 -6.33 -13.16 -18.79
N THR A 253 -7.61 -13.37 -18.47
CA THR A 253 -8.46 -12.30 -17.91
C THR A 253 -8.02 -11.92 -16.49
N VAL A 254 -7.53 -12.87 -15.71
CA VAL A 254 -7.01 -12.63 -14.35
C VAL A 254 -5.58 -12.08 -14.37
N ALA A 255 -4.71 -12.56 -15.24
CA ALA A 255 -3.30 -12.15 -15.25
C ALA A 255 -3.01 -10.97 -16.20
N GLY A 256 -3.67 -10.95 -17.35
CA GLY A 256 -3.36 -10.05 -18.47
C GLY A 256 -3.40 -8.57 -18.10
N PRO A 257 -4.50 -8.05 -17.51
CA PRO A 257 -4.58 -6.63 -17.18
C PRO A 257 -3.56 -6.18 -16.14
N PHE A 258 -3.23 -7.04 -15.17
CA PHE A 258 -2.14 -6.76 -14.22
C PHE A 258 -0.80 -6.63 -14.94
N VAL A 259 -0.49 -7.55 -15.87
CA VAL A 259 0.73 -7.52 -16.68
C VAL A 259 0.78 -6.30 -17.58
N VAL A 260 -0.33 -5.92 -18.22
CA VAL A 260 -0.40 -4.72 -19.07
C VAL A 260 -0.10 -3.45 -18.29
N VAL A 261 -0.69 -3.29 -17.10
CA VAL A 261 -0.38 -2.14 -16.22
C VAL A 261 1.09 -2.16 -15.79
N GLY A 262 1.63 -3.33 -15.44
CA GLY A 262 3.05 -3.49 -15.11
C GLY A 262 3.99 -3.09 -16.25
N ILE A 263 3.67 -3.49 -17.49
CA ILE A 263 4.41 -3.10 -18.70
C ILE A 263 4.33 -1.58 -18.90
N GLY A 264 3.16 -0.97 -18.71
CA GLY A 264 3.00 0.49 -18.79
C GLY A 264 3.87 1.24 -17.78
N ILE A 265 3.93 0.76 -16.53
CA ILE A 265 4.82 1.31 -15.49
C ILE A 265 6.29 1.15 -15.91
N ALA A 266 6.69 -0.04 -16.36
CA ALA A 266 8.06 -0.31 -16.80
C ALA A 266 8.48 0.56 -18.00
N ALA A 267 7.59 0.77 -18.97
CA ALA A 267 7.84 1.64 -20.10
C ALA A 267 8.02 3.10 -19.65
N ALA A 268 7.13 3.60 -18.78
CA ALA A 268 7.24 4.94 -18.23
C ALA A 268 8.53 5.13 -17.43
N ASN A 269 8.92 4.14 -16.62
CA ASN A 269 10.18 4.16 -15.88
C ASN A 269 11.40 4.11 -16.79
N THR A 270 11.33 3.41 -17.92
CA THR A 270 12.40 3.42 -18.93
C THR A 270 12.61 4.82 -19.50
N VAL A 271 11.51 5.55 -19.79
CA VAL A 271 11.59 6.94 -20.28
C VAL A 271 12.13 7.89 -19.19
N ARG A 272 11.67 7.77 -17.94
CA ARG A 272 12.03 8.67 -16.84
C ARG A 272 13.43 8.39 -16.28
N PHE A 273 13.75 7.12 -16.07
CA PHE A 273 14.91 6.67 -15.30
C PHE A 273 15.87 5.79 -16.09
N GLY A 274 15.53 5.42 -17.34
CA GLY A 274 16.45 4.69 -18.23
C GLY A 274 16.49 3.20 -17.94
N SER A 275 15.67 2.74 -16.99
CA SER A 275 15.55 1.34 -16.60
C SER A 275 14.09 1.02 -16.30
N PRO A 276 13.57 -0.14 -16.75
CA PRO A 276 12.20 -0.55 -16.47
C PRO A 276 11.95 -0.89 -14.99
N THR A 277 13.00 -1.17 -14.23
CA THR A 277 12.93 -1.59 -12.82
C THR A 277 13.35 -0.50 -11.85
N GLU A 278 13.78 0.67 -12.34
CA GLU A 278 14.08 1.82 -11.49
C GLU A 278 12.80 2.62 -11.26
N PHE A 279 12.45 2.88 -10.00
CA PHE A 279 11.24 3.63 -9.63
C PHE A 279 11.55 5.07 -9.20
N GLY A 280 12.81 5.47 -9.30
CA GLY A 280 13.33 6.78 -8.91
C GLY A 280 14.05 6.76 -7.56
N PHE A 281 14.04 5.64 -6.84
CA PHE A 281 14.70 5.49 -5.54
C PHE A 281 16.19 5.79 -5.66
N GLY A 282 16.89 5.17 -6.62
CA GLY A 282 18.34 5.36 -6.78
C GLY A 282 18.75 6.76 -7.29
N LEU A 283 17.78 7.61 -7.63
CA LEU A 283 17.97 8.95 -8.19
C LEU A 283 17.33 10.03 -7.30
N GLN A 284 16.83 9.64 -6.13
CA GLN A 284 16.08 10.51 -5.24
C GLN A 284 17.02 11.47 -4.51
N LEU A 285 16.68 12.77 -4.56
CA LEU A 285 17.30 13.81 -3.78
C LEU A 285 16.79 13.71 -2.34
N SER A 286 17.63 13.21 -1.45
CA SER A 286 17.22 12.93 -0.07
C SER A 286 18.31 13.31 0.93
N VAL A 287 18.05 13.04 2.21
CA VAL A 287 19.01 13.23 3.30
C VAL A 287 20.17 12.23 3.25
N TRP A 288 20.09 11.22 2.38
CA TRP A 288 21.19 10.32 2.02
C TRP A 288 21.41 10.33 0.52
N ASP A 289 22.65 10.07 0.12
CA ASP A 289 22.94 9.72 -1.27
C ASP A 289 22.35 8.34 -1.59
N MET A 290 21.28 8.35 -2.37
CA MET A 290 20.55 7.13 -2.75
C MET A 290 21.24 6.31 -3.85
N THR A 291 22.20 6.90 -4.56
CA THR A 291 22.96 6.20 -5.61
C THR A 291 23.87 5.14 -5.01
N THR A 292 24.43 5.42 -3.83
CA THR A 292 25.34 4.54 -3.09
C THR A 292 24.70 3.83 -1.90
N TYR A 293 23.41 4.06 -1.66
CA TYR A 293 22.71 3.54 -0.47
C TYR A 293 22.69 2.00 -0.42
N PRO A 294 23.09 1.40 0.71
CA PRO A 294 23.21 -0.05 0.83
C PRO A 294 21.85 -0.74 0.93
N ARG A 295 21.52 -1.55 -0.08
CA ARG A 295 20.22 -2.23 -0.22
C ARG A 295 20.33 -3.73 0.01
N GLY A 296 19.25 -4.32 0.50
CA GLY A 296 19.00 -5.76 0.47
C GLY A 296 20.02 -6.60 1.25
N ARG A 297 20.50 -6.11 2.39
CA ARG A 297 21.40 -6.88 3.26
C ARG A 297 20.59 -7.78 4.20
N LEU A 298 21.00 -9.03 4.33
CA LEU A 298 20.35 -9.99 5.23
C LEU A 298 20.39 -9.53 6.70
N SER A 299 21.39 -8.71 7.07
CA SER A 299 21.52 -8.10 8.40
C SER A 299 20.34 -7.17 8.76
N TYR A 300 19.57 -6.70 7.79
CA TYR A 300 18.42 -5.81 8.03
C TYR A 300 17.19 -6.59 8.50
N LEU A 301 17.10 -7.88 8.15
CA LEU A 301 15.89 -8.67 8.36
C LEU A 301 15.49 -8.77 9.84
N ALA A 302 16.43 -9.20 10.71
CA ALA A 302 16.17 -9.40 12.12
C ALA A 302 15.73 -8.11 12.87
N PRO A 303 16.47 -6.98 12.79
CA PRO A 303 16.08 -5.77 13.50
C PRO A 303 14.79 -5.16 12.91
N ASN A 304 14.60 -5.19 11.59
CA ASN A 304 13.34 -4.73 10.99
C ASN A 304 12.16 -5.61 11.43
N LEU A 305 12.28 -6.94 11.44
CA LEU A 305 11.19 -7.81 11.91
C LEU A 305 10.83 -7.53 13.38
N LEU A 306 11.85 -7.33 14.23
CA LEU A 306 11.65 -6.99 15.63
C LEU A 306 10.89 -5.66 15.77
N ASP A 307 11.23 -4.67 14.94
CA ASP A 307 10.54 -3.39 14.90
C ASP A 307 9.08 -3.54 14.48
N HIS A 308 8.82 -4.17 13.33
CA HIS A 308 7.45 -4.33 12.82
C HIS A 308 6.55 -5.13 13.78
N VAL A 309 7.09 -6.09 14.53
CA VAL A 309 6.32 -6.96 15.42
C VAL A 309 6.21 -6.38 16.83
N ALA A 310 7.32 -5.91 17.40
CA ALA A 310 7.48 -5.66 18.83
C ALA A 310 7.95 -4.24 19.18
N ALA A 311 7.93 -3.27 18.24
CA ALA A 311 8.19 -1.87 18.56
C ALA A 311 7.25 -1.36 19.67
N ILE A 312 7.81 -1.14 20.85
CA ILE A 312 7.06 -0.71 22.03
C ILE A 312 6.64 0.75 21.85
N PRO A 313 5.35 1.09 21.96
CA PRO A 313 4.90 2.47 21.87
C PRO A 313 5.50 3.34 22.97
N GLY A 314 5.75 4.61 22.67
CA GLY A 314 6.16 5.61 23.66
C GLY A 314 5.00 5.99 24.58
N HIS A 315 5.29 6.31 25.84
CA HIS A 315 4.30 6.77 26.81
C HIS A 315 4.54 8.24 27.19
N ARG A 316 3.47 9.03 27.30
CA ARG A 316 3.51 10.42 27.76
C ARG A 316 2.53 10.63 28.92
N SER A 317 2.86 11.57 29.81
CA SER A 317 2.00 11.93 30.95
C SER A 317 0.80 12.80 30.54
N SER A 318 0.83 13.39 29.36
CA SER A 318 -0.25 14.18 28.77
C SER A 318 -0.77 13.54 27.49
N PHE A 319 -2.00 13.87 27.14
CA PHE A 319 -2.62 13.42 25.90
C PHE A 319 -1.83 13.92 24.65
N PRO A 320 -1.55 13.07 23.64
CA PRO A 320 -1.87 11.65 23.59
C PRO A 320 -0.93 10.81 24.46
N TRP A 321 -1.50 10.01 25.38
CA TRP A 321 -0.76 9.20 26.36
C TRP A 321 0.09 8.10 25.71
N ILE A 322 -0.32 7.66 24.52
CA ILE A 322 0.40 6.67 23.70
C ILE A 322 0.91 7.40 22.46
N THR A 323 2.20 7.23 22.19
CA THR A 323 2.88 7.78 21.02
C THR A 323 3.63 6.67 20.29
N LEU A 324 4.03 6.97 19.07
CA LEU A 324 4.93 6.09 18.34
C LEU A 324 6.26 5.98 19.08
N ARG A 325 6.91 4.84 18.98
CA ARG A 325 8.29 4.70 19.44
C ARG A 325 9.13 5.76 18.71
N PRO A 326 10.02 6.51 19.38
CA PRO A 326 10.88 7.46 18.70
C PRO A 326 11.87 6.74 17.78
N THR A 327 12.55 7.49 16.93
CA THR A 327 13.63 6.95 16.10
C THR A 327 14.72 6.33 16.97
N ILE A 328 15.14 5.10 16.65
CA ILE A 328 16.21 4.37 17.36
C ILE A 328 17.25 3.95 16.34
N GLY A 329 18.51 4.33 16.55
CA GLY A 329 19.59 4.06 15.59
C GLY A 329 20.39 5.31 15.27
N GLY A 330 21.45 5.18 14.48
CA GLY A 330 22.37 6.26 14.16
C GLY A 330 22.13 6.92 12.80
N ASP A 331 22.83 8.03 12.56
CA ASP A 331 22.79 8.84 11.33
C ASP A 331 23.65 8.25 10.20
N ARG A 332 23.62 6.92 10.01
CA ARG A 332 24.45 6.26 8.99
C ARG A 332 23.66 5.22 8.22
N PRO A 333 23.75 5.19 6.87
CA PRO A 333 23.07 4.19 6.02
C PRO A 333 23.46 2.73 6.31
N SER A 334 24.57 2.48 7.02
CA SER A 334 25.02 1.15 7.39
C SER A 334 24.51 0.66 8.74
N VAL A 335 23.97 1.55 9.57
CA VAL A 335 23.44 1.25 10.90
C VAL A 335 21.94 1.06 10.78
N HIS A 336 21.36 0.11 11.51
CA HIS A 336 19.92 -0.04 11.55
C HIS A 336 19.27 1.20 12.17
N THR A 337 18.25 1.74 11.51
CA THR A 337 17.50 2.91 11.99
C THR A 337 16.01 2.59 12.03
N SER A 338 15.48 2.46 13.23
CA SER A 338 14.05 2.37 13.47
C SER A 338 13.39 3.72 13.22
N GLU A 339 12.41 3.76 12.33
CA GLU A 339 11.51 4.90 12.13
C GLU A 339 10.42 4.93 13.22
N PRO A 340 9.73 6.08 13.40
CA PRO A 340 8.66 6.16 14.36
C PRO A 340 7.49 5.23 14.05
N MET A 341 7.28 4.22 14.91
CA MET A 341 6.27 3.17 14.71
C MET A 341 5.75 2.52 15.99
N ILE A 342 4.70 1.72 15.83
CA ILE A 342 4.14 0.82 16.86
C ILE A 342 4.13 -0.60 16.28
N GLY A 343 4.63 -1.55 17.06
CA GLY A 343 4.69 -2.94 16.67
C GLY A 343 3.30 -3.58 16.60
N LEU A 344 3.13 -4.51 15.67
CA LEU A 344 1.86 -5.19 15.41
C LEU A 344 1.26 -5.87 16.65
N ILE A 345 2.08 -6.35 17.59
CA ILE A 345 1.58 -6.95 18.83
C ILE A 345 0.75 -5.94 19.64
N PHE A 346 1.14 -4.67 19.63
CA PHE A 346 0.46 -3.61 20.38
C PHE A 346 -0.73 -3.03 19.62
N SER A 347 -0.65 -2.96 18.29
CA SER A 347 -1.74 -2.40 17.47
C SER A 347 -2.84 -3.44 17.17
N ALA A 348 -2.51 -4.73 17.10
CA ALA A 348 -3.41 -5.80 16.72
C ALA A 348 -3.68 -6.83 17.84
N LEU A 349 -3.83 -6.36 19.09
CA LEU A 349 -4.17 -7.22 20.24
C LEU A 349 -5.40 -8.10 19.99
N VAL A 350 -6.40 -7.63 19.25
CA VAL A 350 -7.58 -8.41 18.83
C VAL A 350 -7.19 -9.63 17.98
N LEU A 351 -6.17 -9.52 17.12
CA LEU A 351 -5.67 -10.66 16.33
C LEU A 351 -4.87 -11.63 17.20
N VAL A 352 -4.12 -11.14 18.19
CA VAL A 352 -3.41 -11.98 19.17
C VAL A 352 -4.41 -12.76 20.03
N VAL A 353 -5.44 -12.10 20.54
CA VAL A 353 -6.53 -12.75 21.30
C VAL A 353 -7.28 -13.76 20.43
N GLY A 354 -7.53 -13.44 19.17
CA GLY A 354 -8.14 -14.38 18.20
C GLY A 354 -7.26 -15.60 17.90
N ALA A 355 -5.94 -15.42 17.77
CA ALA A 355 -4.99 -16.50 17.58
C ALA A 355 -4.88 -17.40 18.84
N VAL A 356 -4.88 -16.79 20.04
CA VAL A 356 -4.87 -17.52 21.31
C VAL A 356 -6.20 -18.27 21.53
N ALA A 357 -7.33 -17.69 21.16
CA ALA A 357 -8.63 -18.35 21.18
C ALA A 357 -8.72 -19.51 20.16
N ALA A 358 -7.88 -19.52 19.13
CA ALA A 358 -7.73 -20.62 18.18
C ALA A 358 -6.71 -21.68 18.65
N LEU A 359 -5.93 -21.43 19.71
CA LEU A 359 -5.09 -22.45 20.34
C LEU A 359 -5.99 -23.42 21.13
N PRO A 360 -5.72 -24.74 21.10
CA PRO A 360 -6.74 -25.74 21.43
C PRO A 360 -7.05 -25.78 22.92
N SER A 361 -8.24 -25.33 23.32
CA SER A 361 -8.87 -25.72 24.58
C SER A 361 -10.06 -26.63 24.30
N GLY A 362 -9.83 -27.95 24.42
CA GLY A 362 -10.90 -28.95 24.54
C GLY A 362 -11.59 -29.39 23.24
N ARG A 363 -12.10 -30.62 23.27
CA ARG A 363 -12.62 -31.36 22.10
C ARG A 363 -14.02 -30.88 21.69
N ALA A 364 -14.19 -30.73 20.35
CA ALA A 364 -15.39 -30.40 19.56
C ALA A 364 -15.82 -28.91 19.53
N PRO A 365 -15.72 -28.20 18.37
CA PRO A 365 -16.14 -28.63 17.03
C PRO A 365 -15.08 -28.38 15.93
N TRP A 366 -14.17 -29.35 15.73
CA TRP A 366 -13.00 -29.19 14.86
C TRP A 366 -13.26 -29.33 13.35
N ALA A 367 -14.43 -29.81 12.93
CA ALA A 367 -14.78 -29.83 11.51
C ALA A 367 -15.16 -28.43 10.99
N ARG A 368 -15.83 -27.61 11.81
CA ARG A 368 -16.23 -26.22 11.48
C ARG A 368 -15.11 -25.21 11.72
N ALA A 369 -14.26 -25.44 12.74
CA ALA A 369 -13.09 -24.60 13.02
C ALA A 369 -11.91 -24.85 12.08
N ARG A 370 -11.87 -25.97 11.35
CA ARG A 370 -10.80 -26.26 10.37
C ARG A 370 -10.73 -25.23 9.26
N GLY A 371 -11.87 -24.85 8.67
CA GLY A 371 -11.92 -23.83 7.62
C GLY A 371 -11.44 -22.46 8.10
N LEU A 372 -11.94 -22.02 9.27
CA LEU A 372 -11.51 -20.77 9.90
C LEU A 372 -10.03 -20.81 10.31
N GLY A 373 -9.59 -21.91 10.92
CA GLY A 373 -8.19 -22.14 11.30
C GLY A 373 -7.25 -22.13 10.09
N THR A 374 -7.66 -22.75 8.97
CA THR A 374 -6.89 -22.66 7.72
C THR A 374 -6.87 -21.26 7.13
N ALA A 375 -7.98 -20.51 7.21
CA ALA A 375 -8.04 -19.13 6.72
C ALA A 375 -7.19 -18.19 7.58
N VAL A 376 -7.24 -18.33 8.90
CA VAL A 376 -6.41 -17.59 9.86
C VAL A 376 -4.94 -17.95 9.69
N ALA A 377 -4.61 -19.25 9.58
CA ALA A 377 -3.24 -19.68 9.33
C ALA A 377 -2.71 -19.18 7.98
N ALA A 378 -3.53 -19.20 6.92
CA ALA A 378 -3.15 -18.67 5.61
C ALA A 378 -2.93 -17.16 5.65
N ALA A 379 -3.81 -16.40 6.33
CA ALA A 379 -3.67 -14.97 6.52
C ALA A 379 -2.44 -14.62 7.36
N ALA A 380 -2.19 -15.36 8.45
CA ALA A 380 -1.01 -15.18 9.30
C ALA A 380 0.29 -15.51 8.56
N THR A 381 0.32 -16.61 7.81
CA THR A 381 1.47 -17.00 6.97
C THR A 381 1.72 -15.96 5.89
N THR A 382 0.66 -15.49 5.22
CA THR A 382 0.76 -14.41 4.23
C THR A 382 1.29 -13.13 4.85
N GLY A 383 0.76 -12.73 6.01
CA GLY A 383 1.24 -11.56 6.75
C GLY A 383 2.70 -11.68 7.17
N ALA A 384 3.13 -12.84 7.65
CA ALA A 384 4.51 -13.11 8.02
C ALA A 384 5.46 -13.07 6.80
N LEU A 385 5.05 -13.64 5.67
CA LEU A 385 5.82 -13.57 4.43
C LEU A 385 5.94 -12.13 3.92
N LEU A 386 4.86 -11.36 3.97
CA LEU A 386 4.87 -9.94 3.64
C LEU A 386 5.81 -9.17 4.57
N LEU A 387 5.77 -9.43 5.88
CA LEU A 387 6.66 -8.81 6.86
C LEU A 387 8.14 -9.09 6.58
N VAL A 388 8.48 -10.33 6.25
CA VAL A 388 9.86 -10.71 5.84
C VAL A 388 10.28 -9.93 4.59
N LEU A 389 9.40 -9.87 3.58
CA LEU A 389 9.69 -9.22 2.31
C LEU A 389 9.85 -7.70 2.44
N VAL A 390 9.11 -7.03 3.32
CA VAL A 390 9.28 -5.58 3.57
C VAL A 390 10.43 -5.28 4.53
N SER A 391 10.91 -6.26 5.30
CA SER A 391 11.99 -6.11 6.28
C SER A 391 13.40 -6.31 5.70
N TRP A 392 13.52 -6.83 4.49
CA TRP A 392 14.81 -7.06 3.82
C TRP A 392 15.41 -5.84 3.10
N PRO A 393 14.65 -4.99 2.36
CA PRO A 393 15.24 -4.11 1.36
C PRO A 393 16.11 -2.98 1.91
N PHE A 394 15.79 -2.45 3.09
CA PHE A 394 16.42 -1.23 3.64
C PHE A 394 16.86 -1.44 5.09
N ASN A 395 17.87 -0.67 5.54
CA ASN A 395 18.32 -0.64 6.93
C ASN A 395 17.34 0.11 7.86
N THR A 396 16.21 0.57 7.33
CA THR A 396 15.18 1.27 8.10
C THR A 396 13.88 0.49 8.12
N SER A 397 13.17 0.60 9.23
CA SER A 397 11.85 0.02 9.37
C SER A 397 10.87 0.85 8.52
N SER A 398 10.47 0.33 7.36
CA SER A 398 9.80 1.05 6.26
C SER A 398 8.46 1.75 6.54
N LEU A 399 7.91 1.56 7.74
CA LEU A 399 6.70 2.23 8.20
C LEU A 399 7.08 3.45 9.04
N ARG A 400 7.31 4.57 8.35
CA ARG A 400 7.41 5.89 8.96
C ARG A 400 6.00 6.43 9.23
N TYR A 401 5.71 6.79 10.46
CA TYR A 401 4.55 7.63 10.77
C TYR A 401 5.08 8.86 11.50
N THR A 402 5.35 9.95 10.79
CA THR A 402 5.81 11.18 11.44
C THR A 402 4.86 12.30 11.09
N ALA A 403 4.32 12.93 12.14
CA ALA A 403 3.82 14.30 12.05
C ALA A 403 4.98 15.26 11.79
#